data_AF-Q5VIV9-F1
#
_entry.id   AF-Q5VIV9-F1
#
_cell.length_a   1.000
_cell.length_b   1.000
_cell.length_c   1.000
_cell.angle_alpha   90.00
_cell.angle_beta   90.00
_cell.angle_gamma   90.00
#
_symmetry.space_group_name_H-M   'P 1'
#
loop_
_entity.id
_entity.type
_entity.pdbx_description
1 polymer ?
#
loop_
_entity_poly.entity_id
_entity_poly.type
_entity_poly.pdbx_seq_one_letter_code
_entity_poly.pdbx_strand_id
1 'polypeptide(L)'
;MTPPETTPVTPELDREKVRPEAPTTFYDGDVQIPGYGTPPERCRALSPVGFCEAGHTILGRSSCGTRYCPDHWRDWCEDAVVSAVARLAAYRHAVDGAEKRLSHIVASPPQDRSYSKRAMWETRSEAYDVLEDAGVRGGVSVTHPYRTNERGDMLFETAVESGEIPEETGRWAFLREVSEDWEDFTRYIDASPHYHTIAAAPSVEPGDAPDDWVVERIRTLKPFYFRDTEAYRAMVAPVYYTLTHGAVEDAKHTLTYFGDVHPASFDPEEELTAAIWSRIQIEAEKAVKETGESGEEEAIAGPAECPEDGCEAATVDVYYLAEYMDDEEWVTSVKCGVGGREKWLRLKGVLLWWDEGGDRPPPSVQGNEKKLRNWLEMKGESVTPRKQQVSLSTALMGE
;
A
#
# COMPACT_ATOMS: atom_id res chain seq x y z
N MET A 1 37.51 -8.30 50.26
CA MET A 1 37.71 -7.16 49.36
C MET A 1 36.83 -7.41 48.15
N THR A 2 35.67 -6.77 48.14
CA THR A 2 34.64 -6.91 47.08
C THR A 2 35.02 -5.95 45.94
N PRO A 3 34.93 -6.36 44.66
CA PRO A 3 35.20 -5.45 43.55
C PRO A 3 34.12 -4.34 43.48
N PRO A 4 34.46 -3.14 43.01
CA PRO A 4 33.50 -2.04 42.90
C PRO A 4 32.48 -2.33 41.79
N GLU A 5 31.22 -2.02 42.07
CA GLU A 5 30.12 -2.01 41.10
C GLU A 5 30.42 -1.00 39.99
N THR A 6 30.38 -1.48 38.74
CA THR A 6 30.37 -0.64 37.55
C THR A 6 28.93 -0.20 37.28
N THR A 7 28.65 1.09 37.49
CA THR A 7 27.41 1.73 37.05
C THR A 7 27.33 1.69 35.50
N PRO A 8 26.16 1.40 34.89
CA PRO A 8 26.00 1.53 33.45
C PRO A 8 26.05 3.01 33.07
N VAL A 9 26.95 3.36 32.15
CA VAL A 9 26.95 4.66 31.48
C VAL A 9 25.98 4.54 30.31
N THR A 10 24.75 5.04 30.48
CA THR A 10 23.88 5.36 29.34
C THR A 10 24.48 6.57 28.62
N PRO A 11 24.77 6.50 27.32
CA PRO A 11 25.13 7.69 26.58
C PRO A 11 23.85 8.50 26.34
N GLU A 12 23.63 9.54 27.14
CA GLU A 12 22.78 10.64 26.71
C GLU A 12 23.46 11.27 25.49
N LEU A 13 22.93 10.97 24.30
CA LEU A 13 23.26 11.67 23.07
C LEU A 13 22.97 13.16 23.31
N ASP A 14 24.03 13.97 23.42
CA ASP A 14 23.96 15.43 23.55
C ASP A 14 23.34 16.01 22.26
N ARG A 15 22.01 16.10 22.26
CA ARG A 15 21.16 16.56 21.14
C ARG A 15 21.32 18.06 20.83
N GLU A 16 22.19 18.80 21.52
CA GLU A 16 22.09 20.26 21.59
C GLU A 16 23.17 21.09 20.90
N LYS A 17 24.05 20.53 20.04
CA LYS A 17 25.11 21.34 19.39
C LYS A 17 25.36 21.05 17.92
N VAL A 18 24.45 21.46 17.05
CA VAL A 18 24.77 21.76 15.63
C VAL A 18 24.04 23.02 15.16
N ARG A 19 24.74 23.81 14.35
CA ARG A 19 24.40 25.12 13.73
C ARG A 19 23.15 25.07 12.79
N PRO A 20 22.67 26.23 12.28
CA PRO A 20 21.24 26.57 12.16
C PRO A 20 20.45 25.71 11.17
N GLU A 21 19.17 25.58 11.49
CA GLU A 21 18.11 24.78 10.86
C GLU A 21 18.18 24.72 9.33
N ALA A 22 18.13 23.49 8.80
CA ALA A 22 17.94 23.21 7.39
C ALA A 22 16.66 23.89 6.87
N PRO A 23 16.61 24.31 5.59
CA PRO A 23 15.42 24.95 5.03
C PRO A 23 14.16 24.11 5.30
N THR A 24 13.17 24.73 5.93
CA THR A 24 12.02 24.07 6.54
C THR A 24 11.03 23.44 5.55
N THR A 25 11.19 23.63 4.24
CA THR A 25 10.38 22.94 3.22
C THR A 25 11.09 22.85 1.87
N PHE A 26 11.62 21.68 1.53
CA PHE A 26 11.92 21.37 0.13
C PHE A 26 10.63 21.34 -0.69
N TYR A 27 10.66 21.84 -1.93
CA TYR A 27 9.50 21.84 -2.84
C TYR A 27 8.22 22.44 -2.22
N ASP A 28 8.36 23.48 -1.40
CA ASP A 28 7.26 24.15 -0.68
C ASP A 28 6.46 23.22 0.28
N GLY A 29 6.98 22.01 0.56
CA GLY A 29 6.31 20.98 1.36
C GLY A 29 5.28 20.14 0.59
N ASP A 30 5.09 20.41 -0.71
CA ASP A 30 4.08 19.76 -1.55
C ASP A 30 4.48 18.36 -2.01
N VAL A 31 5.80 18.10 -2.06
CA VAL A 31 6.34 16.80 -2.43
C VAL A 31 6.79 16.12 -1.16
N GLN A 32 6.24 14.95 -0.88
CA GLN A 32 6.65 14.13 0.26
C GLN A 32 7.03 12.73 -0.23
N ILE A 33 7.42 11.87 0.70
CA ILE A 33 7.46 10.42 0.46
C ILE A 33 6.18 9.75 0.99
N PRO A 34 5.89 8.49 0.62
CA PRO A 34 4.68 7.81 1.05
C PRO A 34 4.47 7.83 2.58
N GLY A 35 3.22 7.94 2.98
CA GLY A 35 2.80 7.91 4.39
C GLY A 35 2.97 9.21 5.19
N TYR A 36 3.40 10.32 4.59
CA TYR A 36 3.53 11.61 5.30
C TYR A 36 2.42 12.64 5.02
N GLY A 37 1.40 12.25 4.26
CA GLY A 37 0.27 13.12 3.93
C GLY A 37 -0.94 12.93 4.85
N THR A 38 -2.07 13.52 4.45
CA THR A 38 -3.32 13.42 5.21
C THR A 38 -4.17 12.26 4.71
N PRO A 39 -4.64 11.33 5.57
CA PRO A 39 -5.58 10.28 5.17
C PRO A 39 -6.80 10.86 4.41
N PRO A 40 -7.27 10.22 3.33
CA PRO A 40 -8.50 10.66 2.67
C PRO A 40 -9.72 10.42 3.57
N GLU A 41 -10.84 11.11 3.31
CA GLU A 41 -12.09 10.91 4.07
C GLU A 41 -12.59 9.45 4.07
N ARG A 42 -12.30 8.70 3.00
CA ARG A 42 -12.63 7.26 2.90
C ARG A 42 -11.73 6.36 3.74
N CYS A 43 -10.63 6.87 4.28
CA CYS A 43 -9.68 6.09 5.06
C CYS A 43 -10.25 5.74 6.42
N ARG A 44 -10.05 4.47 6.83
CA ARG A 44 -10.57 3.93 8.09
C ARG A 44 -12.10 3.99 8.20
N ALA A 45 -12.83 4.20 7.11
CA ALA A 45 -14.28 4.07 7.09
C ALA A 45 -14.65 2.64 7.49
N LEU A 46 -15.58 2.52 8.46
CA LEU A 46 -16.09 1.22 8.84
C LEU A 46 -17.00 0.69 7.73
N SER A 47 -16.75 -0.55 7.35
CA SER A 47 -17.55 -1.33 6.42
C SER A 47 -17.81 -2.73 7.00
N PRO A 48 -18.94 -3.37 6.71
CA PRO A 48 -19.15 -4.77 7.01
C PRO A 48 -18.08 -5.61 6.33
N VAL A 49 -17.46 -6.51 7.08
CA VAL A 49 -16.46 -7.45 6.55
C VAL A 49 -16.89 -8.89 6.75
N GLY A 50 -17.95 -9.09 7.54
CA GLY A 50 -18.54 -10.39 7.77
C GLY A 50 -19.71 -10.33 8.73
N PHE A 51 -20.12 -11.50 9.17
CA PHE A 51 -21.10 -11.71 10.23
C PHE A 51 -20.74 -12.99 10.99
N CYS A 52 -21.15 -13.13 12.25
CA CYS A 52 -21.01 -14.41 12.94
C CYS A 52 -22.27 -15.28 12.81
N GLU A 53 -22.15 -16.58 13.07
CA GLU A 53 -23.29 -17.52 13.03
C GLU A 53 -24.43 -17.13 13.99
N ALA A 54 -24.15 -16.36 15.06
CA ALA A 54 -25.15 -15.80 15.96
C ALA A 54 -25.82 -14.49 15.45
N GLY A 55 -25.44 -14.03 14.25
CA GLY A 55 -26.03 -12.90 13.54
C GLY A 55 -25.45 -11.52 13.87
N HIS A 56 -24.32 -11.42 14.58
CA HIS A 56 -23.65 -10.14 14.77
C HIS A 56 -22.98 -9.70 13.47
N THR A 57 -23.24 -8.47 13.02
CA THR A 57 -22.48 -7.85 11.93
C THR A 57 -21.05 -7.57 12.39
N ILE A 58 -20.06 -7.98 11.61
CA ILE A 58 -18.66 -7.68 11.84
C ILE A 58 -18.26 -6.49 10.97
N LEU A 59 -17.71 -5.45 11.60
CA LEU A 59 -17.26 -4.25 10.93
C LEU A 59 -15.73 -4.24 10.93
N GLY A 60 -15.14 -4.01 9.78
CA GLY A 60 -13.70 -3.77 9.62
C GLY A 60 -13.48 -2.38 9.05
N ARG A 61 -12.25 -1.89 9.17
CA ARG A 61 -11.85 -0.61 8.57
C ARG A 61 -11.30 -0.90 7.18
N SER A 62 -11.83 -0.24 6.16
CA SER A 62 -11.26 -0.36 4.82
C SER A 62 -9.91 0.36 4.77
N SER A 63 -8.88 -0.34 4.29
CA SER A 63 -7.69 0.34 3.78
C SER A 63 -8.09 1.32 2.68
N CYS A 64 -7.53 2.53 2.73
CA CYS A 64 -7.75 3.47 1.64
C CYS A 64 -6.85 3.21 0.42
N GLY A 65 -5.81 2.38 0.59
CA GLY A 65 -4.82 2.05 -0.44
C GLY A 65 -4.21 3.29 -1.09
N THR A 66 -4.02 4.39 -0.35
CA THR A 66 -3.42 5.61 -0.91
C THR A 66 -2.01 5.85 -0.41
N ARG A 67 -1.11 6.20 -1.34
CA ARG A 67 0.31 6.48 -1.07
C ARG A 67 0.57 7.55 0.00
N TYR A 68 -0.31 8.53 0.14
CA TYR A 68 -0.13 9.62 1.09
C TYR A 68 -0.68 9.28 2.48
N CYS A 69 -1.44 8.21 2.65
CA CYS A 69 -2.02 7.86 3.95
C CYS A 69 -0.94 7.27 4.87
N PRO A 70 -0.73 7.80 6.09
CA PRO A 70 0.24 7.28 7.05
C PRO A 70 0.02 5.81 7.42
N ASP A 71 -1.22 5.35 7.36
CA ASP A 71 -1.59 4.00 7.80
C ASP A 71 -1.55 2.95 6.69
N HIS A 72 -1.85 3.33 5.45
CA HIS A 72 -2.15 2.39 4.36
C HIS A 72 -1.29 2.61 3.10
N TRP A 73 -0.21 3.38 3.22
CA TRP A 73 0.70 3.58 2.09
C TRP A 73 1.44 2.29 1.70
N ARG A 74 1.57 1.33 2.64
CA ARG A 74 2.18 0.02 2.36
C ARG A 74 1.30 -0.82 1.44
N ASP A 75 -0.01 -0.85 1.67
CA ASP A 75 -0.98 -1.52 0.79
C ASP A 75 -0.92 -0.95 -0.63
N TRP A 76 -0.87 0.38 -0.75
CA TRP A 76 -0.63 1.04 -2.04
C TRP A 76 0.68 0.61 -2.69
N CYS A 77 1.75 0.53 -1.90
CA CYS A 77 3.07 0.13 -2.37
C CYS A 77 3.02 -1.31 -2.90
N GLU A 78 2.42 -2.23 -2.14
CA GLU A 78 2.26 -3.64 -2.52
C GLU A 78 1.48 -3.79 -3.83
N ASP A 79 0.31 -3.16 -3.94
CA ASP A 79 -0.49 -3.17 -5.17
C ASP A 79 0.30 -2.63 -6.38
N ALA A 80 1.01 -1.52 -6.20
CA ALA A 80 1.84 -0.93 -7.24
C ALA A 80 3.01 -1.85 -7.65
N VAL A 81 3.63 -2.53 -6.68
CA VAL A 81 4.71 -3.50 -6.92
C VAL A 81 4.17 -4.72 -7.66
N VAL A 82 3.04 -5.29 -7.25
CA VAL A 82 2.41 -6.43 -7.94
C VAL A 82 2.15 -6.08 -9.41
N SER A 83 1.55 -4.92 -9.67
CA SER A 83 1.27 -4.45 -11.03
C SER A 83 2.55 -4.28 -11.86
N ALA A 84 3.55 -3.59 -11.31
CA ALA A 84 4.82 -3.35 -11.99
C ALA A 84 5.58 -4.65 -12.27
N VAL A 85 5.67 -5.54 -11.28
CA VAL A 85 6.37 -6.82 -11.39
C VAL A 85 5.66 -7.74 -12.39
N ALA A 86 4.34 -7.82 -12.36
CA ALA A 86 3.58 -8.61 -13.34
C ALA A 86 3.85 -8.13 -14.77
N ARG A 87 3.83 -6.81 -15.01
CA ARG A 87 4.08 -6.23 -16.32
C ARG A 87 5.52 -6.43 -16.80
N LEU A 88 6.51 -6.22 -15.92
CA LEU A 88 7.92 -6.49 -16.21
C LEU A 88 8.14 -7.97 -16.54
N ALA A 89 7.54 -8.88 -15.76
CA ALA A 89 7.61 -10.32 -15.99
C ALA A 89 6.96 -10.72 -17.32
N ALA A 90 5.81 -10.14 -17.65
CA ALA A 90 5.14 -10.34 -18.94
C ALA A 90 6.03 -9.90 -20.10
N TYR A 91 6.60 -8.70 -20.02
CA TYR A 91 7.52 -8.20 -21.04
C TYR A 91 8.72 -9.12 -21.22
N ARG A 92 9.39 -9.52 -20.13
CA ARG A 92 10.50 -10.49 -20.16
C ARG A 92 10.10 -11.86 -20.71
N HIS A 93 8.84 -12.25 -20.61
CA HIS A 93 8.37 -13.51 -21.19
C HIS A 93 8.18 -13.40 -22.70
N ALA A 94 7.65 -12.27 -23.17
CA ALA A 94 7.34 -12.02 -24.57
C ALA A 94 8.60 -11.76 -25.43
N VAL A 95 9.65 -11.16 -24.84
CA VAL A 95 10.87 -10.84 -25.58
C VAL A 95 11.94 -11.93 -25.47
N ASP A 96 12.65 -12.14 -26.57
CA ASP A 96 13.82 -13.01 -26.66
C ASP A 96 15.13 -12.25 -26.44
N GLY A 97 16.25 -12.97 -26.35
CA GLY A 97 17.58 -12.38 -26.40
C GLY A 97 18.04 -11.71 -25.10
N ALA A 98 18.95 -10.74 -25.24
CA ALA A 98 19.54 -10.01 -24.12
C ALA A 98 18.57 -8.95 -23.55
N GLU A 99 17.55 -8.59 -24.30
CA GLU A 99 16.46 -7.66 -24.00
C GLU A 99 15.60 -8.16 -22.83
N LYS A 100 15.53 -9.48 -22.64
CA LYS A 100 14.92 -10.12 -21.47
C LYS A 100 15.63 -9.79 -20.15
N ARG A 101 16.84 -9.24 -20.20
CA ARG A 101 17.61 -8.90 -19.01
C ARG A 101 17.15 -7.56 -18.46
N LEU A 102 16.68 -7.57 -17.22
CA LEU A 102 16.37 -6.33 -16.51
C LEU A 102 17.58 -5.86 -15.71
N SER A 103 17.74 -4.55 -15.63
CA SER A 103 18.70 -3.88 -14.77
C SER A 103 17.99 -2.87 -13.88
N HIS A 104 18.50 -2.70 -12.66
CA HIS A 104 18.16 -1.58 -11.80
C HIS A 104 19.16 -0.47 -12.08
N ILE A 105 18.68 0.63 -12.64
CA ILE A 105 19.46 1.75 -13.15
C ILE A 105 18.98 3.01 -12.43
N VAL A 106 19.88 3.95 -12.16
CA VAL A 106 19.53 5.30 -11.71
C VAL A 106 19.99 6.28 -12.78
N ALA A 107 19.08 7.16 -13.20
CA ALA A 107 19.43 8.36 -13.95
C ALA A 107 19.34 9.55 -12.99
N SER A 108 20.43 10.30 -12.85
CA SER A 108 20.47 11.53 -12.06
C SER A 108 20.80 12.70 -12.97
N PRO A 109 19.98 13.76 -12.99
CA PRO A 109 20.28 14.97 -13.73
C PRO A 109 21.40 15.77 -13.03
N PRO A 110 21.92 16.84 -13.63
CA PRO A 110 22.94 17.70 -13.02
C PRO A 110 22.54 18.14 -11.60
N GLN A 111 23.39 17.92 -10.61
CA GLN A 111 23.11 18.22 -9.20
C GLN A 111 23.66 19.59 -8.76
N ASP A 112 24.22 20.37 -9.69
CA ASP A 112 24.78 21.71 -9.46
C ASP A 112 23.73 22.83 -9.44
N ARG A 113 22.45 22.48 -9.57
CA ARG A 113 21.31 23.40 -9.60
C ARG A 113 20.20 22.97 -8.64
N SER A 114 19.47 23.95 -8.12
CA SER A 114 18.25 23.69 -7.36
C SER A 114 17.09 23.36 -8.31
N TYR A 115 16.35 22.30 -7.98
CA TYR A 115 15.17 21.90 -8.73
C TYR A 115 13.92 22.46 -8.07
N SER A 116 13.08 23.15 -8.84
CA SER A 116 11.69 23.38 -8.43
C SER A 116 10.91 22.06 -8.54
N LYS A 117 9.75 21.98 -7.89
CA LYS A 117 8.82 20.84 -7.99
C LYS A 117 8.47 20.53 -9.46
N ARG A 118 8.16 21.59 -10.22
CA ARG A 118 7.89 21.50 -11.65
C ARG A 118 9.09 20.94 -12.42
N ALA A 119 10.28 21.49 -12.18
CA ALA A 119 11.50 21.06 -12.86
C ALA A 119 11.81 19.58 -12.58
N MET A 120 11.64 19.10 -11.34
CA MET A 120 11.81 17.68 -11.00
C MET A 120 10.90 16.77 -11.85
N TRP A 121 9.61 17.11 -12.00
CA TRP A 121 8.68 16.30 -12.80
C TRP A 121 8.93 16.40 -14.30
N GLU A 122 9.33 17.56 -14.80
CA GLU A 122 9.68 17.76 -16.22
C GLU A 122 10.94 16.96 -16.58
N THR A 123 11.97 17.02 -15.72
CA THR A 123 13.25 16.30 -15.87
C THR A 123 13.07 14.78 -15.89
N ARG A 124 11.93 14.25 -15.41
CA ARG A 124 11.62 12.81 -15.53
C ARG A 124 11.53 12.35 -16.98
N SER A 125 10.95 13.17 -17.86
CA SER A 125 10.80 12.78 -19.26
C SER A 125 12.17 12.82 -19.95
N GLU A 126 13.00 13.81 -19.63
CA GLU A 126 14.40 13.89 -20.07
C GLU A 126 15.21 12.67 -19.61
N ALA A 127 14.95 12.16 -18.40
CA ALA A 127 15.59 10.95 -17.93
C ALA A 127 15.27 9.72 -18.80
N TYR A 128 14.10 9.67 -19.44
CA TYR A 128 13.76 8.57 -20.36
C TYR A 128 14.58 8.66 -21.65
N ASP A 129 14.72 9.86 -22.21
CA ASP A 129 15.53 10.10 -23.40
C ASP A 129 17.00 9.71 -23.12
N VAL A 130 17.53 10.12 -21.97
CA VAL A 130 18.89 9.76 -21.53
C VAL A 130 19.07 8.25 -21.33
N LEU A 131 18.07 7.58 -20.77
CA LEU A 131 18.10 6.13 -20.60
C LEU A 131 18.04 5.41 -21.97
N GLU A 132 17.22 5.90 -22.90
CA GLU A 132 17.12 5.37 -24.25
C GLU A 132 18.44 5.50 -25.01
N ASP A 133 19.08 6.68 -24.94
CA ASP A 133 20.41 6.93 -25.49
C ASP A 133 21.46 5.97 -24.90
N ALA A 134 21.31 5.62 -23.61
CA ALA A 134 22.15 4.62 -22.92
C ALA A 134 21.77 3.16 -23.23
N GLY A 135 20.89 2.91 -24.22
CA GLY A 135 20.51 1.59 -24.69
C GLY A 135 19.41 0.91 -23.87
N VAL A 136 18.71 1.65 -23.00
CA VAL A 136 17.55 1.14 -22.25
C VAL A 136 16.33 1.15 -23.14
N ARG A 137 15.70 -0.01 -23.30
CA ARG A 137 14.54 -0.18 -24.20
C ARG A 137 13.22 0.28 -23.61
N GLY A 138 13.12 0.26 -22.29
CA GLY A 138 11.90 0.60 -21.56
C GLY A 138 11.80 -0.17 -20.26
N GLY A 139 10.94 0.32 -19.37
CA GLY A 139 10.76 -0.26 -18.06
C GLY A 139 9.78 0.52 -17.21
N VAL A 140 9.92 0.31 -15.91
CA VAL A 140 9.22 1.08 -14.88
C VAL A 140 10.21 2.04 -14.23
N SER A 141 9.80 3.28 -14.03
CA SER A 141 10.60 4.33 -13.41
C SER A 141 9.86 4.94 -12.22
N VAL A 142 10.58 5.10 -11.11
CA VAL A 142 10.11 5.74 -9.87
C VAL A 142 10.87 7.05 -9.69
N THR A 143 10.12 8.14 -9.56
CA THR A 143 10.68 9.48 -9.35
C THR A 143 11.06 9.65 -7.89
N HIS A 144 12.32 9.95 -7.58
CA HIS A 144 12.77 10.20 -6.22
C HIS A 144 13.11 11.68 -6.06
N PRO A 145 12.53 12.39 -5.08
CA PRO A 145 12.82 13.81 -4.86
C PRO A 145 14.10 14.03 -4.05
N TYR A 146 14.49 13.04 -3.24
CA TYR A 146 15.38 13.23 -2.12
C TYR A 146 16.46 12.18 -2.06
N ARG A 147 17.67 12.59 -1.66
CA ARG A 147 18.70 11.69 -1.14
C ARG A 147 18.82 11.91 0.36
N THR A 148 19.38 10.94 1.06
CA THR A 148 19.78 11.15 2.46
C THR A 148 20.98 12.10 2.49
N ASN A 149 21.02 12.95 3.51
CA ASN A 149 22.12 13.90 3.71
C ASN A 149 23.16 13.31 4.68
N GLU A 150 24.26 14.03 4.88
CA GLU A 150 25.36 13.60 5.77
C GLU A 150 24.87 13.23 7.18
N ARG A 151 23.89 13.98 7.70
CA ARG A 151 23.31 13.71 9.02
C ARG A 151 22.52 12.39 9.05
N GLY A 152 21.70 12.14 8.03
CA GLY A 152 20.95 10.90 7.89
C GLY A 152 21.88 9.69 7.73
N ASP A 153 22.93 9.85 6.93
CA ASP A 153 23.93 8.80 6.67
C ASP A 153 24.70 8.45 7.95
N MET A 154 25.24 9.46 8.66
CA MET A 154 25.95 9.23 9.93
C MET A 154 25.07 8.58 10.99
N LEU A 155 23.79 8.96 11.07
CA LEU A 155 22.87 8.40 12.06
C LEU A 155 22.64 6.90 11.80
N PHE A 156 22.41 6.51 10.55
CA PHE A 156 22.25 5.12 10.16
C PHE A 156 23.53 4.30 10.38
N GLU A 157 24.68 4.82 9.93
CA GLU A 157 25.97 4.16 10.07
C GLU A 157 26.32 3.92 11.55
N THR A 158 26.08 4.90 12.42
CA THR A 158 26.30 4.77 13.86
C THR A 158 25.44 3.66 14.48
N ALA A 159 24.16 3.57 14.10
CA ALA A 159 23.24 2.57 14.63
C ALA A 159 23.58 1.14 14.16
N VAL A 160 24.10 0.99 12.94
CA VAL A 160 24.61 -0.28 12.42
C VAL A 160 25.91 -0.66 13.15
N GLU A 161 26.85 0.28 13.29
CA GLU A 161 28.13 0.06 13.96
C GLU A 161 27.98 -0.30 15.45
N SER A 162 26.99 0.28 16.14
CA SER A 162 26.68 -0.03 17.54
C SER A 162 25.93 -1.36 17.70
N GLY A 163 25.42 -1.95 16.61
CA GLY A 163 24.61 -3.17 16.61
C GLY A 163 23.19 -2.96 17.10
N GLU A 164 22.69 -1.71 17.12
CA GLU A 164 21.30 -1.39 17.45
C GLU A 164 20.34 -1.88 16.37
N ILE A 165 20.77 -1.82 15.11
CA ILE A 165 20.02 -2.33 13.95
C ILE A 165 20.92 -3.17 13.02
N PRO A 166 20.35 -4.14 12.28
CA PRO A 166 21.01 -4.77 11.14
C PRO A 166 21.22 -3.80 9.97
N GLU A 167 22.26 -4.01 9.15
CA GLU A 167 22.50 -3.22 7.94
C GLU A 167 21.35 -3.42 6.92
N GLU A 168 20.77 -4.61 6.92
CA GLU A 168 19.68 -5.04 6.03
C GLU A 168 18.37 -4.28 6.26
N THR A 169 18.19 -3.62 7.42
CA THR A 169 17.05 -2.72 7.67
C THR A 169 16.96 -1.65 6.59
N GLY A 170 18.12 -1.18 6.11
CA GLY A 170 18.21 -0.16 5.08
C GLY A 170 17.93 1.25 5.61
N ARG A 171 18.66 2.20 5.03
CA ARG A 171 18.71 3.59 5.50
C ARG A 171 17.35 4.29 5.52
N TRP A 172 16.55 4.14 4.47
CA TRP A 172 15.23 4.79 4.40
C TRP A 172 14.23 4.24 5.41
N ALA A 173 14.23 2.92 5.66
CA ALA A 173 13.33 2.33 6.66
C ALA A 173 13.70 2.84 8.05
N PHE A 174 14.99 2.79 8.40
CA PHE A 174 15.50 3.31 9.66
C PHE A 174 15.16 4.79 9.88
N LEU A 175 15.42 5.66 8.88
CA LEU A 175 15.14 7.09 9.01
C LEU A 175 13.64 7.37 9.21
N ARG A 176 12.75 6.54 8.65
CA ARG A 176 11.30 6.67 8.89
C ARG A 176 10.91 6.27 10.30
N GLU A 177 11.57 5.26 10.88
CA GLU A 177 11.28 4.79 12.24
C GLU A 177 11.74 5.77 13.31
N VAL A 178 12.86 6.45 13.09
CA VAL A 178 13.40 7.43 14.06
C VAL A 178 12.76 8.82 13.94
N SER A 179 12.04 9.10 12.86
CA SER A 179 11.37 10.38 12.64
C SER A 179 9.91 10.37 13.07
N GLU A 180 9.54 11.36 13.88
CA GLU A 180 8.17 11.49 14.41
C GLU A 180 7.16 11.94 13.33
N ASP A 181 7.58 12.84 12.45
CA ASP A 181 6.76 13.39 11.38
C ASP A 181 7.62 13.83 10.17
N TRP A 182 6.96 14.45 9.17
CA TRP A 182 7.62 14.92 7.96
C TRP A 182 8.66 16.02 8.24
N GLU A 183 8.38 16.92 9.17
CA GLU A 183 9.27 18.04 9.49
C GLU A 183 10.57 17.51 10.12
N ASP A 184 10.48 16.54 11.03
CA ASP A 184 11.67 15.89 11.58
C ASP A 184 12.42 15.08 10.50
N PHE A 185 11.70 14.36 9.65
CA PHE A 185 12.29 13.58 8.55
C PHE A 185 13.11 14.46 7.59
N THR A 186 12.66 15.69 7.30
CA THR A 186 13.37 16.62 6.41
C THR A 186 14.78 17.00 6.89
N ARG A 187 15.12 16.75 8.16
CA ARG A 187 16.45 17.00 8.73
C ARG A 187 17.51 16.01 8.22
N TYR A 188 17.10 14.86 7.68
CA TYR A 188 17.96 13.75 7.26
C TYR A 188 18.06 13.59 5.73
N ILE A 189 17.44 14.50 4.97
CA ILE A 189 17.38 14.43 3.51
C ILE A 189 17.74 15.77 2.87
N ASP A 190 18.14 15.70 1.60
CA ASP A 190 18.35 16.85 0.72
C ASP A 190 17.58 16.67 -0.60
N ALA A 191 17.03 17.76 -1.14
CA ALA A 191 16.43 17.78 -2.47
C ALA A 191 17.48 17.49 -3.54
N SER A 192 17.44 16.27 -4.08
CA SER A 192 18.39 15.75 -5.05
C SER A 192 17.66 14.76 -5.94
N PRO A 193 16.95 15.26 -6.98
CA PRO A 193 16.08 14.41 -7.77
C PRO A 193 16.88 13.39 -8.54
N HIS A 194 16.35 12.17 -8.63
CA HIS A 194 16.90 11.06 -9.39
C HIS A 194 15.78 10.06 -9.75
N TYR A 195 16.03 9.20 -10.74
CA TYR A 195 15.00 8.33 -11.30
C TYR A 195 15.49 6.89 -11.26
N HIS A 196 14.92 6.11 -10.35
CA HIS A 196 15.20 4.68 -10.29
C HIS A 196 14.37 3.95 -11.32
N THR A 197 15.04 3.14 -12.13
CA THR A 197 14.44 2.47 -13.26
C THR A 197 14.75 0.99 -13.23
N ILE A 198 13.72 0.16 -13.33
CA ILE A 198 13.85 -1.28 -13.50
C ILE A 198 13.45 -1.56 -14.94
N ALA A 199 14.43 -1.76 -15.81
CA ALA A 199 14.23 -1.72 -17.25
C ALA A 199 15.02 -2.76 -18.03
N ALA A 200 14.50 -3.08 -19.21
CA ALA A 200 15.11 -3.96 -20.18
C ALA A 200 16.34 -3.27 -20.80
N ALA A 201 17.52 -3.83 -20.52
CA ALA A 201 18.78 -3.28 -20.98
C ALA A 201 19.84 -4.39 -21.16
N PRO A 202 20.27 -4.66 -22.41
CA PRO A 202 21.33 -5.63 -22.73
C PRO A 202 22.69 -5.30 -22.12
N SER A 203 22.96 -4.02 -21.85
CA SER A 203 24.10 -3.44 -21.11
C SER A 203 23.81 -1.97 -20.87
N VAL A 204 24.34 -1.43 -19.78
CA VAL A 204 24.35 0.02 -19.47
C VAL A 204 25.63 0.27 -18.71
N GLU A 205 26.53 1.05 -19.28
CA GLU A 205 27.81 1.42 -18.70
C GLU A 205 27.82 2.92 -18.36
N PRO A 206 28.62 3.37 -17.36
CA PRO A 206 28.62 4.77 -16.92
C PRO A 206 28.95 5.81 -18.01
N GLY A 207 29.60 5.40 -19.10
CA GLY A 207 29.94 6.28 -20.22
C GLY A 207 28.88 6.37 -21.32
N ASP A 208 27.74 5.69 -21.16
CA ASP A 208 26.67 5.66 -22.17
C ASP A 208 25.72 6.87 -22.07
N ALA A 209 25.86 7.70 -21.03
CA ALA A 209 25.04 8.88 -20.80
C ALA A 209 25.67 10.19 -21.33
N PRO A 210 24.88 11.23 -21.60
CA PRO A 210 25.40 12.58 -21.83
C PRO A 210 26.28 13.08 -20.67
N ASP A 211 27.27 13.93 -20.98
CA ASP A 211 28.33 14.37 -20.05
C ASP A 211 27.82 15.00 -18.74
N ASP A 212 26.61 15.54 -18.71
CA ASP A 212 26.00 16.23 -17.56
C ASP A 212 25.04 15.34 -16.75
N TRP A 213 24.71 14.15 -17.24
CA TRP A 213 23.89 13.17 -16.55
C TRP A 213 24.73 12.04 -15.94
N VAL A 214 24.28 11.53 -14.79
CA VAL A 214 24.83 10.32 -14.20
C VAL A 214 23.84 9.19 -14.44
N VAL A 215 24.20 8.23 -15.29
CA VAL A 215 23.47 6.97 -15.45
C VAL A 215 24.30 5.84 -14.86
N GLU A 216 23.79 5.23 -13.80
CA GLU A 216 24.47 4.16 -13.09
C GLU A 216 23.61 2.90 -13.05
N ARG A 217 24.18 1.79 -13.48
CA ARG A 217 23.61 0.47 -13.27
C ARG A 217 23.97 -0.03 -11.87
N ILE A 218 23.03 0.05 -10.94
CA ILE A 218 23.16 -0.50 -9.58
C ILE A 218 23.40 -2.02 -9.65
N ARG A 219 22.55 -2.72 -10.39
CA ARG A 219 22.66 -4.18 -10.56
C ARG A 219 21.92 -4.69 -11.78
N THR A 220 22.35 -5.86 -12.24
CA THR A 220 21.61 -6.67 -13.21
C THR A 220 20.77 -7.70 -12.46
N LEU A 221 19.51 -7.87 -12.84
CA LEU A 221 18.62 -8.86 -12.24
C LEU A 221 18.93 -10.25 -12.79
N LYS A 222 18.65 -11.29 -11.98
CA LYS A 222 18.87 -12.69 -12.36
C LYS A 222 18.10 -13.06 -13.65
N PRO A 223 18.53 -14.11 -14.38
CA PRO A 223 17.76 -14.69 -15.48
C PRO A 223 16.31 -14.97 -15.06
N PHE A 224 15.37 -14.83 -15.99
CA PHE A 224 13.95 -15.00 -15.69
C PHE A 224 13.35 -16.24 -16.31
N TYR A 225 12.73 -17.02 -15.44
CA TYR A 225 11.89 -18.14 -15.76
C TYR A 225 10.52 -17.88 -15.13
N PHE A 226 9.46 -17.83 -15.92
CA PHE A 226 8.14 -17.36 -15.47
C PHE A 226 7.47 -18.24 -14.39
N ARG A 227 8.05 -19.41 -14.08
CA ARG A 227 7.61 -20.30 -12.99
C ARG A 227 8.53 -20.27 -11.77
N ASP A 228 9.55 -19.41 -11.79
CA ASP A 228 10.53 -19.28 -10.71
C ASP A 228 10.20 -18.05 -9.87
N THR A 229 9.57 -18.27 -8.71
CA THR A 229 9.18 -17.20 -7.77
C THR A 229 10.38 -16.35 -7.33
N GLU A 230 11.60 -16.91 -7.26
CA GLU A 230 12.82 -16.13 -6.93
C GLU A 230 13.13 -15.06 -7.98
N ALA A 231 12.81 -15.31 -9.25
CA ALA A 231 12.99 -14.33 -10.31
C ALA A 231 12.01 -13.15 -10.15
N TYR A 232 10.81 -13.39 -9.61
CA TYR A 232 9.85 -12.35 -9.25
C TYR A 232 10.32 -11.56 -8.03
N ARG A 233 10.78 -12.23 -6.97
CA ARG A 233 11.34 -11.58 -5.77
C ARG A 233 12.52 -10.65 -6.11
N ALA A 234 13.35 -11.03 -7.08
CA ALA A 234 14.42 -10.18 -7.57
C ALA A 234 13.93 -8.88 -8.25
N MET A 235 12.71 -8.85 -8.78
CA MET A 235 12.03 -7.64 -9.29
C MET A 235 11.27 -6.90 -8.19
N VAL A 236 10.65 -7.61 -7.25
CA VAL A 236 9.96 -7.04 -6.09
C VAL A 236 10.90 -6.18 -5.26
N ALA A 237 12.06 -6.72 -4.86
CA ALA A 237 12.98 -6.03 -3.97
C ALA A 237 13.36 -4.60 -4.40
N PRO A 238 13.86 -4.35 -5.63
CA PRO A 238 14.17 -2.99 -6.06
C PRO A 238 12.93 -2.12 -6.25
N VAL A 239 11.83 -2.64 -6.81
CA VAL A 239 10.62 -1.85 -7.06
C VAL A 239 9.96 -1.41 -5.75
N TYR A 240 9.83 -2.33 -4.80
CA TYR A 240 9.28 -2.06 -3.46
C TYR A 240 10.15 -1.05 -2.73
N TYR A 241 11.46 -1.29 -2.66
CA TYR A 241 12.39 -0.38 -2.00
C TYR A 241 12.27 1.04 -2.54
N THR A 242 12.31 1.23 -3.86
CA THR A 242 12.23 2.57 -4.47
C THR A 242 10.88 3.23 -4.26
N LEU A 243 9.79 2.46 -4.29
CA LEU A 243 8.46 3.00 -4.04
C LEU A 243 8.28 3.53 -2.61
N THR A 244 8.95 2.95 -1.62
CA THR A 244 8.84 3.41 -0.21
C THR A 244 9.28 4.85 0.02
N HIS A 245 10.05 5.43 -0.89
CA HIS A 245 10.54 6.81 -0.82
C HIS A 245 10.44 7.56 -2.15
N GLY A 246 9.52 7.12 -3.01
CA GLY A 246 9.20 7.83 -4.26
C GLY A 246 8.43 9.13 -4.01
N ALA A 247 8.46 10.03 -4.99
CA ALA A 247 7.80 11.33 -4.93
C ALA A 247 6.28 11.20 -4.86
N VAL A 248 5.68 11.77 -3.83
CA VAL A 248 4.24 11.87 -3.64
C VAL A 248 3.82 13.33 -3.77
N GLU A 249 3.06 13.62 -4.82
CA GLU A 249 2.34 14.88 -5.02
C GLU A 249 0.94 14.57 -5.57
N ASP A 250 -0.06 15.39 -5.24
CA ASP A 250 -1.39 15.26 -5.82
C ASP A 250 -1.37 15.34 -7.36
N ALA A 251 -2.26 14.57 -8.01
CA ALA A 251 -2.37 14.46 -9.47
C ALA A 251 -1.09 14.04 -10.25
N LYS A 252 0.00 13.66 -9.56
CA LYS A 252 1.21 13.09 -10.19
C LYS A 252 1.28 11.59 -9.96
N HIS A 253 1.94 10.88 -10.87
CA HIS A 253 2.21 9.45 -10.71
C HIS A 253 3.64 9.28 -10.20
N THR A 254 3.81 8.65 -9.04
CA THR A 254 5.12 8.30 -8.45
C THR A 254 5.90 7.32 -9.31
N LEU A 255 5.18 6.34 -9.88
CA LEU A 255 5.68 5.29 -10.74
C LEU A 255 5.05 5.41 -12.12
N THR A 256 5.87 5.29 -13.16
CA THR A 256 5.46 5.42 -14.56
C THR A 256 6.19 4.40 -15.42
N TYR A 257 5.56 3.99 -16.52
CA TYR A 257 6.18 3.13 -17.53
C TYR A 257 6.71 3.98 -18.68
N PHE A 258 7.68 3.47 -19.44
CA PHE A 258 8.22 4.12 -20.64
C PHE A 258 8.81 3.09 -21.61
N GLY A 259 9.11 3.54 -22.84
CA GLY A 259 9.70 2.73 -23.90
C GLY A 259 8.83 1.52 -24.29
N ASP A 260 9.47 0.40 -24.59
CA ASP A 260 8.83 -0.85 -25.02
C ASP A 260 7.92 -1.45 -23.93
N VAL A 261 8.10 -1.07 -22.66
CA VAL A 261 7.26 -1.54 -21.53
C VAL A 261 6.08 -0.60 -21.28
N HIS A 262 5.93 0.51 -22.01
CA HIS A 262 4.82 1.45 -21.85
C HIS A 262 3.46 0.82 -22.24
N PRO A 263 2.33 1.10 -21.53
CA PRO A 263 1.00 0.56 -21.86
C PRO A 263 0.52 0.79 -23.29
N ALA A 264 0.97 1.85 -23.94
CA ALA A 264 0.65 2.12 -25.35
C ALA A 264 1.51 1.30 -26.34
N SER A 265 2.60 0.68 -25.88
CA SER A 265 3.56 -0.06 -26.72
C SER A 265 3.49 -1.58 -26.50
N PHE A 266 3.01 -2.00 -25.33
CA PHE A 266 2.97 -3.41 -24.94
C PHE A 266 1.69 -3.71 -24.15
N ASP A 267 0.93 -4.70 -24.60
CA ASP A 267 -0.23 -5.20 -23.86
C ASP A 267 -0.02 -6.70 -23.52
N PRO A 268 0.17 -7.07 -22.23
CA PRO A 268 0.28 -8.45 -21.82
C PRO A 268 -0.86 -9.35 -22.31
N GLU A 269 -2.08 -8.81 -22.46
CA GLU A 269 -3.25 -9.60 -22.89
C GLU A 269 -3.22 -9.93 -24.39
N GLU A 270 -2.59 -9.08 -25.20
CA GLU A 270 -2.41 -9.31 -26.64
C GLU A 270 -1.18 -10.19 -26.92
N GLU A 271 -0.11 -10.03 -26.13
CA GLU A 271 1.18 -10.68 -26.35
C GLU A 271 1.27 -12.09 -25.74
N LEU A 272 0.43 -12.39 -24.73
CA LEU A 272 0.49 -13.65 -23.99
C LEU A 272 -0.85 -14.39 -24.05
N THR A 273 -0.79 -15.72 -23.92
CA THR A 273 -2.01 -16.48 -23.65
C THR A 273 -2.57 -16.13 -22.27
N ALA A 274 -3.90 -16.15 -22.12
CA ALA A 274 -4.58 -15.89 -20.84
C ALA A 274 -4.04 -16.76 -19.69
N ALA A 275 -3.68 -18.02 -19.95
CA ALA A 275 -3.11 -18.92 -18.96
C ALA A 275 -1.71 -18.49 -18.48
N ILE A 276 -0.88 -17.98 -19.39
CA ILE A 276 0.46 -17.46 -19.05
C ILE A 276 0.32 -16.16 -18.27
N TRP A 277 -0.53 -15.24 -18.75
CA TRP A 277 -0.74 -13.95 -18.09
C TRP A 277 -1.27 -14.12 -16.66
N SER A 278 -2.31 -14.93 -16.48
CA SER A 278 -2.85 -15.25 -15.16
C SER A 278 -1.80 -15.87 -14.24
N ARG A 279 -0.95 -16.76 -14.75
CA ARG A 279 0.15 -17.32 -13.95
C ARG A 279 1.15 -16.25 -13.51
N ILE A 280 1.51 -15.33 -14.41
CA ILE A 280 2.44 -14.24 -14.10
C ILE A 280 1.87 -13.34 -13.00
N GLN A 281 0.58 -13.01 -13.06
CA GLN A 281 -0.10 -12.22 -12.03
C GLN A 281 -0.06 -12.93 -10.67
N ILE A 282 -0.37 -14.24 -10.63
CA ILE A 282 -0.32 -15.05 -9.40
C ILE A 282 1.09 -15.09 -8.81
N GLU A 283 2.13 -15.30 -9.62
CA GLU A 283 3.52 -15.34 -9.13
C GLU A 283 4.00 -13.96 -8.65
N ALA A 284 3.57 -12.87 -9.29
CA ALA A 284 3.88 -11.52 -8.85
C ALA A 284 3.24 -11.21 -7.48
N GLU A 285 1.95 -11.53 -7.32
CA GLU A 285 1.24 -11.37 -6.04
C GLU A 285 1.89 -12.20 -4.93
N LYS A 286 2.12 -13.49 -5.21
CA LYS A 286 2.79 -14.40 -4.28
C LYS A 286 4.17 -13.87 -3.86
N ALA A 287 4.98 -13.40 -4.81
CA ALA A 287 6.31 -12.89 -4.52
C ALA A 287 6.27 -11.65 -3.63
N VAL A 288 5.30 -10.74 -3.81
CA VAL A 288 5.13 -9.57 -2.93
C VAL A 288 4.74 -10.00 -1.52
N LYS A 289 3.70 -10.85 -1.39
CA LYS A 289 3.19 -11.32 -0.09
C LYS A 289 4.22 -12.10 0.72
N GLU A 290 5.06 -12.90 0.06
CA GLU A 290 6.12 -13.65 0.74
C GLU A 290 7.37 -12.80 1.06
N THR A 291 7.49 -11.59 0.51
CA THR A 291 8.59 -10.65 0.82
C THR A 291 8.21 -9.68 1.95
N GLY A 292 6.91 -9.54 2.26
CA GLY A 292 6.47 -8.87 3.47
C GLY A 292 7.08 -9.56 4.69
N GLU A 293 7.65 -8.76 5.60
CA GLU A 293 7.74 -9.17 7.00
C GLU A 293 6.39 -9.80 7.36
N SER A 294 6.40 -10.88 8.13
CA SER A 294 5.22 -11.59 8.61
C SER A 294 4.34 -10.71 9.52
N GLY A 295 3.82 -9.62 9.00
CA GLY A 295 2.62 -8.95 9.44
C GLY A 295 1.50 -9.67 8.76
N GLU A 296 0.75 -10.41 9.57
CA GLU A 296 -0.56 -10.97 9.29
C GLU A 296 -1.23 -10.25 8.11
N GLU A 297 -1.53 -10.99 7.04
CA GLU A 297 -2.54 -10.56 6.07
C GLU A 297 -3.80 -10.21 6.88
N GLU A 298 -3.98 -8.94 7.25
CA GLU A 298 -5.31 -8.36 7.30
C GLU A 298 -5.73 -8.18 5.84
N ALA A 299 -5.89 -9.31 5.14
CA ALA A 299 -7.03 -9.43 4.25
C ALA A 299 -8.23 -8.91 5.04
N ILE A 300 -9.19 -8.28 4.38
CA ILE A 300 -10.44 -7.83 4.97
C ILE A 300 -11.30 -9.07 5.40
N ALA A 301 -10.68 -10.16 5.85
CA ALA A 301 -11.29 -11.23 6.59
C ALA A 301 -11.55 -10.71 8.01
N GLY A 302 -12.82 -10.74 8.43
CA GLY A 302 -13.14 -10.52 9.83
C GLY A 302 -12.38 -11.48 10.76
N PRO A 303 -12.27 -11.17 12.07
CA PRO A 303 -11.67 -12.08 13.05
C PRO A 303 -12.31 -13.46 12.95
N ALA A 304 -11.56 -14.55 13.11
CA ALA A 304 -12.10 -15.92 12.99
C ALA A 304 -13.27 -16.23 13.96
N GLU A 305 -13.33 -15.51 15.08
CA GLU A 305 -14.39 -15.57 16.09
C GLU A 305 -15.05 -14.20 16.27
N CYS A 306 -16.30 -14.20 16.73
CA CYS A 306 -17.06 -12.97 16.92
C CYS A 306 -16.41 -12.06 17.98
N PRO A 307 -16.18 -10.76 17.69
CA PRO A 307 -15.56 -9.82 18.63
C PRO A 307 -16.54 -9.26 19.67
N GLU A 308 -17.81 -9.66 19.65
CA GLU A 308 -18.81 -9.21 20.63
C GLU A 308 -18.63 -9.96 21.95
N ASP A 309 -18.51 -9.22 23.05
CA ASP A 309 -18.32 -9.78 24.39
C ASP A 309 -19.36 -10.86 24.71
N GLY A 310 -18.89 -12.09 24.97
CA GLY A 310 -19.74 -13.24 25.30
C GLY A 310 -20.34 -13.97 24.09
N CYS A 311 -19.83 -13.74 22.87
CA CYS A 311 -20.20 -14.47 21.67
C CYS A 311 -19.02 -15.25 21.09
N GLU A 312 -19.04 -16.58 21.19
CA GLU A 312 -17.98 -17.47 20.68
C GLU A 312 -18.29 -18.02 19.27
N ALA A 313 -19.30 -17.46 18.59
CA ALA A 313 -19.71 -17.93 17.26
C ALA A 313 -18.63 -17.65 16.20
N ALA A 314 -18.42 -18.60 15.30
CA ALA A 314 -17.53 -18.44 14.14
C ALA A 314 -18.00 -17.31 13.24
N THR A 315 -17.05 -16.61 12.61
CA THR A 315 -17.35 -15.60 11.61
C THR A 315 -17.36 -16.17 10.20
N VAL A 316 -18.17 -15.53 9.38
CA VAL A 316 -18.39 -15.83 7.98
C VAL A 316 -18.19 -14.55 7.20
N ASP A 317 -17.50 -14.65 6.07
CA ASP A 317 -17.27 -13.54 5.16
C ASP A 317 -18.59 -12.96 4.64
N VAL A 318 -18.66 -11.64 4.50
CA VAL A 318 -19.85 -10.91 4.05
C VAL A 318 -20.34 -11.38 2.67
N TYR A 319 -19.46 -11.91 1.82
CA TYR A 319 -19.84 -12.48 0.52
C TYR A 319 -20.87 -13.61 0.62
N TYR A 320 -20.87 -14.39 1.71
CA TYR A 320 -21.82 -15.49 1.92
C TYR A 320 -23.13 -15.04 2.59
N LEU A 321 -23.29 -13.75 2.89
CA LEU A 321 -24.44 -13.27 3.66
C LEU A 321 -25.78 -13.54 2.95
N ALA A 322 -25.84 -13.44 1.62
CA ALA A 322 -27.06 -13.69 0.86
C ALA A 322 -27.53 -15.15 1.02
N GLU A 323 -26.60 -16.11 0.92
CA GLU A 323 -26.88 -17.54 1.08
C GLU A 323 -27.41 -17.86 2.48
N TYR A 324 -26.79 -17.29 3.53
CA TYR A 324 -27.25 -17.45 4.91
C TYR A 324 -28.63 -16.82 5.14
N MET A 325 -28.89 -15.66 4.53
CA MET A 325 -30.17 -14.96 4.68
C MET A 325 -31.34 -15.67 3.97
N ASP A 326 -31.05 -16.59 3.04
CA ASP A 326 -32.02 -17.49 2.40
C ASP A 326 -32.27 -18.77 3.22
N ASP A 327 -31.42 -19.10 4.19
CA ASP A 327 -31.62 -20.22 5.12
C ASP A 327 -32.64 -19.83 6.22
N GLU A 328 -33.86 -20.35 6.11
CA GLU A 328 -34.93 -20.08 7.08
C GLU A 328 -34.63 -20.55 8.51
N GLU A 329 -33.87 -21.65 8.66
CA GLU A 329 -33.51 -22.21 9.97
C GLU A 329 -32.51 -21.28 10.66
N TRP A 330 -31.48 -20.85 9.93
CA TRP A 330 -30.52 -19.89 10.44
C TRP A 330 -31.16 -18.53 10.74
N VAL A 331 -31.96 -17.99 9.83
CA VAL A 331 -32.66 -16.71 10.06
C VAL A 331 -33.58 -16.77 11.29
N THR A 332 -34.25 -17.91 11.51
CA THR A 332 -35.09 -18.12 12.69
C THR A 332 -34.25 -18.17 13.96
N SER A 333 -33.10 -18.86 13.93
CA SER A 333 -32.19 -18.94 15.07
C SER A 333 -31.66 -17.56 15.49
N VAL A 334 -31.23 -16.74 14.52
CA VAL A 334 -30.76 -15.36 14.76
C VAL A 334 -31.86 -14.52 15.38
N LYS A 335 -33.08 -14.55 14.82
CA LYS A 335 -34.22 -13.74 15.31
C LYS A 335 -34.65 -14.10 16.73
N CYS A 336 -34.59 -15.38 17.09
CA CYS A 336 -34.97 -15.89 18.40
C CYS A 336 -33.90 -15.69 19.47
N GLY A 337 -32.66 -15.40 19.07
CA GLY A 337 -31.56 -15.10 19.99
C GLY A 337 -31.70 -13.76 20.72
N VAL A 338 -30.82 -13.53 21.70
CA VAL A 338 -30.74 -12.25 22.44
C VAL A 338 -30.40 -11.12 21.46
N GLY A 339 -31.24 -10.08 21.43
CA GLY A 339 -31.12 -8.98 20.46
C GLY A 339 -31.35 -9.41 19.01
N GLY A 340 -32.03 -10.53 18.79
CA GLY A 340 -32.13 -11.19 17.50
C GLY A 340 -32.81 -10.36 16.42
N ARG A 341 -33.77 -9.51 16.80
CA ARG A 341 -34.43 -8.60 15.85
C ARG A 341 -33.45 -7.53 15.37
N GLU A 342 -32.72 -6.88 16.26
CA GLU A 342 -31.74 -5.84 15.92
C GLU A 342 -30.64 -6.43 15.03
N LYS A 343 -30.10 -7.60 15.40
CA LYS A 343 -29.11 -8.34 14.61
C LYS A 343 -29.58 -8.63 13.19
N TRP A 344 -30.75 -9.23 13.07
CA TRP A 344 -31.34 -9.56 11.77
C TRP A 344 -31.61 -8.30 10.91
N LEU A 345 -32.08 -7.20 11.52
CA LEU A 345 -32.28 -5.94 10.81
C LEU A 345 -30.94 -5.36 10.33
N ARG A 346 -29.88 -5.43 11.13
CA ARG A 346 -28.54 -4.99 10.70
C ARG A 346 -28.03 -5.79 9.51
N LEU A 347 -28.17 -7.12 9.53
CA LEU A 347 -27.78 -7.99 8.41
C LEU A 347 -28.56 -7.67 7.13
N LYS A 348 -29.86 -7.38 7.24
CA LYS A 348 -30.63 -6.84 6.10
C LYS A 348 -30.09 -5.50 5.60
N GLY A 349 -29.70 -4.61 6.50
CA GLY A 349 -29.03 -3.36 6.15
C GLY A 349 -27.71 -3.58 5.42
N VAL A 350 -26.94 -4.62 5.79
CA VAL A 350 -25.70 -5.01 5.10
C VAL A 350 -26.00 -5.50 3.69
N LEU A 351 -26.97 -6.41 3.50
CA LEU A 351 -27.38 -6.87 2.17
C LEU A 351 -27.77 -5.71 1.25
N LEU A 352 -28.56 -4.76 1.77
CA LEU A 352 -28.95 -3.57 1.00
C LEU A 352 -27.79 -2.68 0.63
N TRP A 353 -26.73 -2.63 1.44
CA TRP A 353 -25.52 -1.88 1.10
C TRP A 353 -24.70 -2.64 0.04
N TRP A 354 -24.61 -3.96 0.12
CA TRP A 354 -23.84 -4.77 -0.84
C TRP A 354 -24.47 -4.92 -2.23
N ASP A 355 -25.80 -4.82 -2.33
CA ASP A 355 -26.49 -4.86 -3.62
C ASP A 355 -26.11 -3.63 -4.48
N GLU A 356 -25.80 -3.83 -5.77
CA GLU A 356 -25.12 -2.84 -6.65
C GLU A 356 -25.93 -1.53 -6.93
N GLY A 357 -27.06 -1.31 -6.25
CA GLY A 357 -27.86 -0.09 -6.28
C GLY A 357 -28.20 0.50 -4.90
N GLY A 358 -27.57 0.02 -3.84
CA GLY A 358 -27.86 0.35 -2.45
C GLY A 358 -27.48 1.77 -2.00
N ASP A 359 -28.29 2.36 -1.11
CA ASP A 359 -27.92 3.58 -0.36
C ASP A 359 -26.69 3.29 0.51
N ARG A 360 -25.61 4.07 0.36
CA ARG A 360 -24.45 3.99 1.25
C ARG A 360 -24.62 4.84 2.51
N PRO A 361 -24.02 4.46 3.65
CA PRO A 361 -24.06 5.30 4.84
C PRO A 361 -23.31 6.62 4.59
N PRO A 362 -23.80 7.76 5.13
CA PRO A 362 -23.10 9.02 4.99
C PRO A 362 -21.76 9.00 5.74
N PRO A 363 -20.75 9.79 5.32
CA PRO A 363 -19.41 9.78 5.93
C PRO A 363 -19.41 9.99 7.45
N SER A 364 -20.32 10.83 7.97
CA SER A 364 -20.47 11.12 9.41
C SER A 364 -20.91 9.92 10.26
N VAL A 365 -21.37 8.84 9.62
CA VAL A 365 -21.76 7.56 10.23
C VAL A 365 -20.63 6.54 10.13
N GLN A 366 -19.89 6.51 9.02
CA GLN A 366 -18.84 5.52 8.74
C GLN A 366 -17.62 5.61 9.68
N GLY A 367 -17.41 6.75 10.34
CA GLY A 367 -16.33 6.91 11.34
C GLY A 367 -16.66 6.36 12.75
N ASN A 368 -17.89 5.90 13.01
CA ASN A 368 -18.31 5.50 14.35
C ASN A 368 -19.16 4.22 14.33
N GLU A 369 -18.66 3.17 14.98
CA GLU A 369 -19.26 1.83 14.95
C GLU A 369 -20.72 1.81 15.40
N LYS A 370 -21.03 2.47 16.52
CA LYS A 370 -22.40 2.54 17.05
C LYS A 370 -23.35 3.26 16.08
N LYS A 371 -22.91 4.37 15.47
CA LYS A 371 -23.72 5.08 14.48
C LYS A 371 -23.94 4.22 13.24
N LEU A 372 -22.92 3.50 12.79
CA LEU A 372 -23.02 2.63 11.61
C LEU A 372 -23.97 1.45 11.87
N ARG A 373 -23.85 0.77 13.01
CA ARG A 373 -24.78 -0.31 13.40
C ARG A 373 -26.23 0.18 13.48
N ASN A 374 -26.46 1.37 14.05
CA ASN A 374 -27.80 1.97 14.09
C ASN A 374 -28.34 2.29 12.69
N TRP A 375 -27.49 2.81 11.80
CA TRP A 375 -27.88 3.10 10.43
C TRP A 375 -28.23 1.82 9.65
N LEU A 376 -27.45 0.75 9.81
CA LEU A 376 -27.73 -0.57 9.21
C LEU A 376 -29.08 -1.11 9.68
N GLU A 377 -29.34 -1.03 10.99
CA GLU A 377 -30.60 -1.45 11.59
C GLU A 377 -31.79 -0.67 11.01
N MET A 378 -31.68 0.65 10.92
CA MET A 378 -32.70 1.52 10.30
C MET A 378 -32.95 1.15 8.83
N LYS A 379 -31.88 0.88 8.06
CA LYS A 379 -32.00 0.46 6.67
C LYS A 379 -32.72 -0.88 6.54
N GLY A 380 -32.35 -1.87 7.34
CA GLY A 380 -33.07 -3.15 7.36
C GLY A 380 -34.53 -3.04 7.81
N GLU A 381 -34.84 -2.11 8.73
CA GLU A 381 -36.22 -1.84 9.13
C GLU A 381 -37.03 -1.26 7.98
N SER A 382 -36.44 -0.36 7.18
CA SER A 382 -37.13 0.33 6.08
C SER A 382 -37.70 -0.61 5.01
N VAL A 383 -37.11 -1.80 4.84
CA VAL A 383 -37.55 -2.84 3.90
C VAL A 383 -38.25 -4.02 4.56
N THR A 384 -38.47 -3.96 5.87
CA THR A 384 -39.16 -5.01 6.61
C THR A 384 -40.58 -4.55 6.93
N PRO A 385 -41.62 -5.27 6.46
CA PRO A 385 -43.00 -4.93 6.79
C PRO A 385 -43.20 -4.87 8.30
N ARG A 386 -43.61 -3.71 8.84
CA ARG A 386 -44.10 -3.65 10.21
C ARG A 386 -45.36 -4.51 10.25
N LYS A 387 -45.36 -5.56 11.08
CA LYS A 387 -46.61 -6.25 11.45
C LYS A 387 -47.51 -5.16 12.05
N GLN A 388 -48.54 -4.74 11.32
CA GLN A 388 -49.62 -3.96 11.90
C GLN A 388 -50.12 -4.79 13.08
N GLN A 389 -49.94 -4.29 14.30
CA GLN A 389 -50.70 -4.80 15.43
C GLN A 389 -52.16 -4.52 15.09
N VAL A 390 -52.86 -5.54 14.59
CA VAL A 390 -54.32 -5.53 14.59
C VAL A 390 -54.68 -5.53 16.06
N SER A 391 -55.15 -4.39 16.57
CA SER A 391 -55.58 -4.33 17.96
C SER A 391 -56.73 -5.32 18.13
N LEU A 392 -56.67 -6.14 19.18
CA LEU A 392 -57.72 -7.10 19.53
C LEU A 392 -59.12 -6.45 19.70
N SER A 393 -59.18 -5.13 19.82
CA SER A 393 -60.42 -4.35 19.86
C SER A 393 -61.19 -4.28 18.54
N THR A 394 -60.58 -4.61 17.39
CA THR A 394 -61.31 -4.67 16.10
C THR A 394 -61.88 -6.07 15.81
N ALA A 395 -61.37 -7.11 16.45
CA ALA A 395 -61.84 -8.50 16.24
C ALA A 395 -63.06 -8.88 17.09
N LEU A 396 -63.46 -8.06 18.08
CA LEU A 396 -64.56 -8.36 19.01
C LEU A 396 -65.80 -7.45 18.84
N MET A 397 -65.84 -6.57 17.83
CA MET A 397 -67.03 -5.74 17.53
C MET A 397 -67.70 -6.09 16.19
N GLY A 398 -67.47 -7.31 15.69
CA GLY A 398 -68.16 -7.87 14.54
C GLY A 398 -69.14 -8.96 14.96
N GLU A 399 -70.22 -8.59 15.64
CA GLU A 399 -71.50 -9.32 15.64
C GLU A 399 -72.64 -8.36 15.29
#